data_AF-A0A2D6LRL3-F1
#
_entry.id   AF-A0A2D6LRL3-F1
#
_cell.length_a   1.000
_cell.length_b   1.000
_cell.length_c   1.000
_cell.angle_alpha   90.00
_cell.angle_beta   90.00
_cell.angle_gamma   90.00
#
_symmetry.space_group_name_H-M   'P 1'
#
loop_
_entity.id
_entity.type
_entity.pdbx_description
1 polymer ?
#
loop_
_entity_poly.entity_id
_entity_poly.type
_entity_poly.pdbx_seq_one_letter_code
_entity_poly.pdbx_strand_id
1 'polypeptide(L)'
;MDFVAILQDYGFPMVAAIAMAYFIYFIYTFITTEIKVKLGEANTVLIALIDRIRMLDNDIIRLKSKVKTTIELKENLEKKKSHRK
;
A
#
# COMPACT_ATOMS: atom_id res chain seq x y z
N MET A 1 24.88 14.91 43.27
CA MET A 1 23.47 15.09 43.68
C MET A 1 22.61 14.08 42.93
N ASP A 2 23.09 12.85 42.80
CA ASP A 2 22.75 11.70 43.64
C ASP A 2 21.24 11.45 43.68
N PHE A 3 20.80 10.57 42.78
CA PHE A 3 19.41 10.16 42.56
C PHE A 3 18.69 9.76 43.86
N VAL A 4 19.47 9.35 44.87
CA VAL A 4 19.04 9.02 46.23
C VAL A 4 18.47 10.24 46.97
N ALA A 5 19.05 11.44 46.82
CA ALA A 5 18.56 12.66 47.46
C ALA A 5 17.20 13.11 46.87
N ILE A 6 17.02 12.99 45.55
CA ILE A 6 15.75 13.27 44.88
C ILE A 6 14.66 12.28 45.32
N LEU A 7 15.01 11.00 45.48
CA LEU A 7 14.10 9.98 45.99
C LEU A 7 13.71 10.22 47.46
N GLN A 8 14.63 10.76 48.26
CA GLN A 8 14.41 11.07 49.67
C GLN A 8 13.57 12.35 49.87
N ASP A 9 13.73 13.36 49.01
CA ASP A 9 13.02 14.65 49.09
C ASP A 9 11.64 14.65 48.39
N TYR A 10 11.49 13.92 47.28
CA TYR A 10 10.26 13.90 46.46
C TYR A 10 9.52 12.56 46.48
N GLY A 11 10.10 11.52 47.08
CA GLY A 11 9.52 10.18 47.20
C GLY A 11 9.50 9.37 45.89
N PHE A 12 9.33 8.06 46.04
CA PHE A 12 9.12 7.12 44.92
C PHE A 12 8.04 7.53 43.89
N PRO A 13 6.91 8.16 44.30
CA PRO A 13 5.86 8.55 43.35
C PRO A 13 6.31 9.53 42.26
N MET A 14 7.17 10.51 42.57
CA MET A 14 7.63 11.52 41.60
C MET A 14 8.51 10.88 40.52
N VAL A 15 9.44 10.02 40.92
CA VAL A 15 10.33 9.30 39.99
C VAL A 15 9.54 8.35 39.12
N ALA A 16 8.56 7.63 39.70
CA ALA A 16 7.65 6.77 38.95
C ALA A 16 6.81 7.56 37.92
N ALA A 17 6.34 8.75 38.28
CA ALA A 17 5.60 9.62 37.36
C ALA A 17 6.47 10.10 36.18
N ILE A 18 7.73 10.46 36.43
CA ILE A 18 8.68 10.86 35.36
C ILE A 18 8.98 9.67 34.44
N ALA A 19 9.19 8.47 35.00
CA ALA A 19 9.41 7.26 34.22
C ALA A 19 8.18 6.93 33.34
N MET A 20 6.98 7.07 33.90
CA MET A 20 5.71 6.91 33.15
C MET A 20 5.56 7.96 32.05
N ALA A 21 5.89 9.22 32.32
CA ALA A 21 5.85 10.28 31.32
C ALA A 21 6.81 9.99 30.15
N TYR A 22 8.03 9.53 30.46
CA TYR A 22 8.99 9.10 29.44
C TYR A 22 8.48 7.89 28.64
N PHE A 23 7.84 6.92 29.30
CA PHE A 23 7.27 5.75 28.65
C PHE A 23 6.15 6.14 27.66
N ILE A 24 5.26 7.05 28.06
CA ILE A 24 4.19 7.56 27.17
C ILE A 24 4.81 8.29 25.97
N TYR A 25 5.84 9.12 26.18
CA TYR A 25 6.55 9.80 25.10
C TYR A 25 7.23 8.81 24.13
N PHE A 26 7.84 7.76 24.66
CA PHE A 26 8.46 6.70 23.85
C PHE A 26 7.44 6.01 22.95
N ILE A 27 6.29 5.60 23.51
CA ILE A 27 5.21 4.97 22.74
C ILE A 27 4.64 5.92 21.69
N TYR A 28 4.39 7.18 22.04
CA TYR A 28 3.93 8.19 21.08
C TYR A 28 4.89 8.34 19.90
N THR A 29 6.18 8.45 20.18
CA THR A 29 7.22 8.59 19.16
C THR A 29 7.27 7.33 18.29
N PHE A 30 7.30 6.15 18.89
CA PHE A 30 7.31 4.88 18.16
C PHE A 30 6.10 4.71 17.23
N ILE A 31 4.89 5.00 17.70
CA ILE A 31 3.67 4.92 16.88
C ILE A 31 3.75 5.91 15.72
N THR A 32 4.24 7.13 15.96
CA THR A 32 4.28 8.18 14.94
C THR A 32 5.36 7.95 13.90
N THR A 33 6.53 7.42 14.26
CA THR A 33 7.64 7.21 13.33
C THR A 33 7.57 5.88 12.59
N GLU A 34 7.17 4.80 13.26
CA GLU A 34 7.19 3.46 12.66
C GLU A 34 5.84 3.08 12.06
N ILE A 35 4.77 3.16 12.86
CA ILE A 35 3.47 2.61 12.46
C ILE A 35 2.82 3.47 11.38
N LYS A 36 2.82 4.80 11.53
CA LYS A 36 2.23 5.70 10.53
C LYS A 36 2.95 5.64 9.19
N VAL A 37 4.29 5.55 9.20
CA VAL A 37 5.09 5.48 7.96
C VAL A 37 4.82 4.18 7.22
N LYS A 38 4.85 3.03 7.92
CA LYS A 38 4.54 1.72 7.32
C LYS A 38 3.12 1.66 6.76
N LEU A 39 2.16 2.30 7.41
CA LEU A 39 0.79 2.40 6.90
C LEU A 39 0.72 3.25 5.61
N GLY A 40 1.48 4.34 5.55
CA GLY A 40 1.62 5.16 4.35
C GLY A 40 2.23 4.39 3.18
N GLU A 41 3.34 3.69 3.43
CA GLU A 41 4.01 2.84 2.42
C GLU A 41 3.08 1.75 1.89
N ALA A 42 2.34 1.08 2.77
CA ALA A 42 1.37 0.05 2.37
C ALA A 42 0.29 0.62 1.44
N ASN A 43 -0.22 1.83 1.73
CA ASN A 43 -1.20 2.49 0.86
C ASN A 43 -0.60 2.87 -0.50
N THR A 44 0.65 3.35 -0.54
CA THR A 44 1.36 3.63 -1.80
C THR A 44 1.53 2.36 -2.64
N VAL A 45 1.92 1.25 -2.01
CA VAL A 45 2.04 -0.06 -2.69
C VAL A 45 0.68 -0.51 -3.23
N LEU A 46 -0.40 -0.35 -2.45
CA LEU A 46 -1.75 -0.70 -2.89
C LEU A 46 -2.17 0.12 -4.11
N ILE A 47 -1.92 1.44 -4.12
CA ILE A 47 -2.21 2.31 -5.27
C ILE A 47 -1.41 1.85 -6.50
N ALA A 48 -0.12 1.56 -6.34
CA ALA A 48 0.70 1.07 -7.44
C ALA A 48 0.21 -0.27 -8.01
N LEU A 49 -0.29 -1.17 -7.14
CA LEU A 49 -0.93 -2.41 -7.58
C LEU A 49 -2.23 -2.17 -8.33
N ILE A 50 -3.06 -1.23 -7.86
CA ILE A 50 -4.30 -0.84 -8.55
C ILE A 50 -3.98 -0.31 -9.95
N ASP A 51 -2.95 0.51 -10.10
CA ASP A 51 -2.57 1.04 -11.41
C ASP A 51 -2.04 -0.04 -12.35
N ARG A 52 -1.33 -1.05 -11.84
CA ARG A 52 -0.94 -2.23 -12.63
C ARG A 52 -2.16 -3.02 -13.09
N ILE A 53 -3.17 -3.21 -12.23
CA ILE A 53 -4.42 -3.86 -12.61
C ILE A 53 -5.13 -3.06 -13.71
N ARG A 54 -5.17 -1.73 -13.62
CA ARG A 54 -5.74 -0.86 -14.67
C ARG A 54 -5.02 -1.01 -16.02
N MET A 55 -3.69 -1.13 -15.99
CA MET A 55 -2.92 -1.38 -17.22
C MET A 55 -3.23 -2.77 -17.79
N LEU A 56 -3.33 -3.79 -16.94
CA LEU A 56 -3.73 -5.14 -17.36
C LEU A 56 -5.14 -5.17 -17.95
N ASP A 57 -6.09 -4.43 -17.38
CA ASP A 57 -7.45 -4.32 -17.92
C ASP A 57 -7.43 -3.72 -19.34
N ASN A 58 -6.67 -2.65 -19.55
CA ASN A 58 -6.50 -2.02 -20.86
C ASN A 58 -5.83 -2.96 -21.87
N ASP A 59 -4.82 -3.71 -21.44
CA ASP A 59 -4.14 -4.69 -22.28
C ASP A 59 -5.07 -5.84 -22.68
N ILE A 60 -5.90 -6.33 -21.75
CA ILE A 60 -6.92 -7.34 -22.02
C ILE A 60 -7.93 -6.82 -23.05
N ILE A 61 -8.40 -5.58 -22.91
CA ILE A 61 -9.31 -4.95 -23.88
C ILE A 61 -8.66 -4.91 -25.27
N ARG A 62 -7.38 -4.54 -25.34
CA ARG A 62 -6.64 -4.49 -26.61
C ARG A 62 -6.49 -5.87 -27.24
N LEU A 63 -6.14 -6.89 -26.46
CA LEU A 63 -6.00 -8.27 -26.93
C LEU A 63 -7.33 -8.81 -27.45
N LYS A 64 -8.43 -8.58 -26.73
CA LYS A 64 -9.78 -8.96 -27.18
C LYS A 64 -10.15 -8.32 -28.51
N SER A 65 -9.84 -7.04 -28.70
CA SER A 65 -10.08 -6.33 -29.96
C SER A 65 -9.31 -6.97 -31.13
N LYS A 66 -8.02 -7.28 -30.94
CA LYS A 66 -7.20 -7.95 -31.97
C LYS A 66 -7.74 -9.33 -32.35
N VAL A 67 -8.14 -10.13 -31.36
CA VAL A 67 -8.75 -11.44 -31.61
C VAL A 67 -10.03 -11.29 -32.41
N LYS A 68 -10.91 -10.36 -32.03
CA LYS A 68 -12.16 -10.08 -32.74
C LYS A 68 -11.91 -9.69 -34.20
N THR A 69 -11.01 -8.74 -34.46
CA THR A 69 -10.68 -8.31 -35.84
C THR A 69 -10.11 -9.45 -36.68
N THR A 70 -9.33 -10.36 -36.08
CA THR A 70 -8.76 -11.52 -36.78
C THR A 70 -9.85 -12.51 -37.20
N ILE A 71 -10.83 -12.75 -36.32
CA ILE A 71 -11.99 -13.61 -36.62
C ILE A 71 -12.83 -13.00 -37.75
N GLU A 72 -13.17 -11.71 -37.65
CA GLU A 72 -13.95 -11.00 -38.68
C GLU A 72 -13.25 -11.01 -40.04
N LEU A 73 -11.93 -10.82 -40.07
CA LEU A 73 -11.14 -10.90 -41.30
C LEU A 73 -11.19 -12.29 -41.93
N LYS A 74 -11.08 -13.35 -41.10
CA LYS A 74 -11.17 -14.74 -41.57
C LYS A 74 -12.54 -15.03 -42.18
N GLU A 75 -13.62 -14.67 -41.50
CA GLU A 75 -14.99 -14.86 -42.01
C GLU A 75 -15.22 -14.12 -43.34
N ASN A 76 -14.72 -12.88 -43.46
CA ASN A 76 -14.83 -12.10 -44.69
C ASN A 76 -14.06 -12.73 -45.86
N LEU A 77 -12.90 -13.32 -45.59
CA LEU A 77 -12.12 -14.06 -46.61
C LEU A 77 -12.83 -15.34 -47.06
N GLU A 78 -13.42 -16.09 -46.13
CA GLU A 78 -14.20 -17.29 -46.44
C GLU A 78 -15.44 -16.97 -47.29
N LYS A 79 -16.18 -15.91 -46.94
CA LYS A 79 -17.31 -15.40 -47.74
C LYS A 79 -16.89 -15.02 -49.16
N LYS A 80 -15.77 -14.31 -49.32
CA LYS A 80 -15.21 -13.95 -50.64
C LYS A 80 -14.81 -15.16 -51.48
N LYS A 81 -14.31 -16.24 -50.87
CA LYS A 81 -13.98 -17.48 -51.59
C LYS A 81 -15.24 -18.22 -52.05
N SER A 82 -16.28 -18.25 -51.23
CA SER A 82 -17.58 -18.84 -51.58
C SER A 82 -18.25 -18.12 -52.76
N HIS A 83 -18.26 -16.79 -52.79
CA HIS A 83 -18.81 -16.01 -53.91
C HIS A 83 -18.02 -16.10 -55.23
N ARG A 84 -16.79 -16.64 -55.22
CA ARG A 84 -15.95 -16.79 -56.41
C ARG A 84 -15.99 -18.20 -57.01
N LYS A 85 -16.66 -19.15 -56.37
CA LYS A 85 -16.96 -20.47 -56.92
C LYS A 85 -18.36 -20.49 -57.50
#